data_AF-A0A509LTG8-F1
#
_entry.id   AF-A0A509LTG8-F1
#
_cell.length_a   1.000
_cell.length_b   1.000
_cell.length_c   1.000
_cell.angle_alpha   90.00
_cell.angle_beta   90.00
_cell.angle_gamma   90.00
#
_symmetry.space_group_name_H-M   'P 1'
#
loop_
_entity.id
_entity.type
_entity.pdbx_description
1 polymer ?
#
loop_
_entity_poly.entity_id
_entity_poly.type
_entity_poly.pdbx_seq_one_letter_code
_entity_poly.pdbx_strand_id
1 'polypeptide(L)' 'MAIIEKYYLYRPDGTEEIKVEKRESNLNIVKSLTGAHFSEESKKMTDSELKRFKGVYELLYEEELGLQATIFDM' A
#
# COMPACT_ATOMS: atom_id res chain seq x y z
N MET A 1 11.24 13.94 -13.14
CA MET A 1 9.96 13.80 -12.40
C MET A 1 10.24 13.10 -11.09
N ALA A 2 10.17 13.84 -9.98
CA ALA A 2 10.44 13.30 -8.65
C ALA A 2 9.27 12.41 -8.21
N ILE A 3 9.59 11.25 -7.63
CA ILE A 3 8.60 10.52 -6.84
C ILE A 3 8.55 11.24 -5.50
N ILE A 4 7.37 11.69 -5.09
CA ILE A 4 7.22 12.53 -3.90
C ILE A 4 7.30 11.65 -2.66
N GLU A 5 6.64 10.50 -2.68
CA GLU A 5 6.54 9.60 -1.54
C GLU A 5 6.31 8.16 -2.01
N LYS A 6 6.86 7.19 -1.27
CA LYS A 6 6.63 5.77 -1.51
C LYS A 6 6.28 5.09 -0.20
N TYR A 7 5.28 4.24 -0.21
CA TYR A 7 4.88 3.43 0.93
C TYR A 7 4.33 2.09 0.46
N TYR A 8 4.18 1.17 1.40
CA TYR A 8 3.64 -0.16 1.14
C TYR A 8 2.31 -0.32 1.87
N LEU A 9 1.43 -1.10 1.26
CA LEU A 9 0.24 -1.63 1.91
C LEU A 9 0.46 -3.13 2.11
N TYR A 10 0.06 -3.58 3.28
CA TYR A 10 0.31 -4.90 3.76
C TYR A 10 -1.02 -5.63 3.95
N ARG A 11 -0.97 -6.95 3.92
CA ARG A 11 -2.07 -7.77 4.40
C ARG A 11 -2.13 -7.77 5.94
N PRO A 12 -3.26 -8.15 6.54
CA PRO A 12 -3.38 -8.38 7.98
C PRO A 12 -2.39 -9.42 8.54
N ASP A 13 -1.79 -10.26 7.69
CA ASP A 13 -0.75 -11.22 8.06
C ASP A 13 0.67 -10.63 8.11
N GLY A 14 0.83 -9.34 7.80
CA GLY A 14 2.15 -8.66 7.76
C GLY A 14 2.84 -8.72 6.41
N THR A 15 2.25 -9.37 5.39
CA THR A 15 2.88 -9.53 4.08
C THR A 15 2.76 -8.25 3.27
N GLU A 16 3.89 -7.77 2.74
CA GLU A 16 3.94 -6.70 1.74
C GLU A 16 3.22 -7.13 0.46
N GLU A 17 2.07 -6.52 0.22
CA GLU A 17 1.20 -6.91 -0.88
C GLU A 17 1.32 -5.94 -2.05
N ILE A 18 1.29 -4.64 -1.73
CA ILE A 18 1.17 -3.57 -2.69
C ILE A 18 2.18 -2.49 -2.36
N LYS A 19 2.82 -1.97 -3.41
CA LYS A 19 3.67 -0.79 -3.34
C LYS A 19 2.95 0.40 -3.95
N VAL A 20 2.90 1.52 -3.25
CA VAL A 20 2.32 2.77 -3.74
C VAL A 20 3.42 3.81 -3.90
N GLU A 21 3.51 4.41 -5.08
CA GLU A 21 4.39 5.54 -5.38
C GLU A 21 3.55 6.78 -5.72
N LYS A 22 3.51 7.75 -4.82
CA LYS A 22 2.88 9.07 -5.06
C LYS A 22 3.71 9.87 -6.05
N ARG A 23 3.11 10.22 -7.18
CA ARG A 23 3.74 11.05 -8.23
C ARG A 23 3.29 12.50 -8.16
N GLU A 24 1.98 12.72 -8.13
CA GLU A 24 1.35 14.04 -8.11
C GLU A 24 0.23 14.06 -7.06
N SER A 25 -0.32 15.23 -6.74
CA SER A 25 -1.35 15.41 -5.69
C SER A 25 -2.63 14.60 -5.87
N ASN A 26 -2.84 13.93 -7.01
CA ASN A 26 -3.97 13.03 -7.24
C ASN A 26 -3.59 11.83 -8.13
N LEU A 27 -2.29 11.49 -8.19
CA LEU A 27 -1.81 10.39 -9.02
C LEU A 27 -0.84 9.51 -8.24
N ASN A 28 -1.30 8.29 -7.98
CA ASN A 28 -0.55 7.22 -7.34
C ASN A 28 -0.25 6.13 -8.38
N ILE A 29 0.96 5.59 -8.34
CA ILE A 29 1.31 4.38 -9.07
C ILE A 29 1.31 3.23 -8.07
N VAL A 30 0.38 2.31 -8.25
CA VAL A 30 0.18 1.13 -7.42
C VAL A 30 0.80 -0.06 -8.13
N LYS A 31 1.74 -0.77 -7.50
CA LYS A 31 2.35 -1.99 -8.01
C LYS A 31 1.99 -3.18 -7.13
N SER A 32 1.61 -4.28 -7.77
CA SER A 32 1.32 -5.54 -7.07
C SER A 32 2.62 -6.31 -6.91
N LEU A 33 3.03 -6.58 -5.66
CA LEU A 33 4.26 -7.34 -5.39
C LEU A 33 4.01 -8.84 -5.47
N THR A 34 2.83 -9.27 -5.04
CA THR A 34 2.43 -10.69 -5.02
C THR A 34 1.78 -11.13 -6.33
N GLY A 35 1.52 -10.21 -7.27
CA GLY A 35 0.81 -10.49 -8.52
C GLY A 35 -0.66 -10.89 -8.32
N ALA A 36 -1.17 -10.85 -7.10
CA ALA A 36 -2.50 -11.35 -6.74
C ALA A 36 -3.64 -10.42 -7.20
N HIS A 37 -3.37 -9.10 -7.24
CA HIS A 37 -4.44 -8.10 -7.40
C HIS A 37 -4.70 -7.63 -8.82
N PHE A 38 -3.67 -7.59 -9.64
CA PHE A 38 -3.78 -7.21 -11.04
C PHE A 38 -2.59 -7.78 -11.82
N SER A 39 -2.84 -8.17 -13.08
CA SER A 39 -1.84 -8.76 -13.97
C SER A 39 -0.82 -7.76 -14.50
N GLU A 40 -1.10 -6.46 -14.39
CA GLU A 40 -0.18 -5.40 -14.79
C GLU A 40 0.95 -5.23 -13.75
N GLU A 41 2.16 -4.89 -14.18
CA GLU A 41 3.27 -4.61 -13.25
C GLU A 41 2.96 -3.41 -12.35
N SER A 42 2.19 -2.45 -12.87
CA SER A 42 1.76 -1.27 -12.14
C SER A 42 0.50 -0.68 -12.74
N LYS A 43 -0.35 -0.09 -11.89
CA LYS A 43 -1.57 0.60 -12.26
C LYS A 43 -1.58 2.00 -11.67
N LYS A 44 -2.00 2.98 -12.47
CA LYS A 44 -2.22 4.33 -11.98
C LYS A 44 -3.58 4.40 -11.30
N MET A 45 -3.63 4.98 -10.10
CA MET A 45 -4.84 5.16 -9.30
C MET A 45 -4.85 6.56 -8.70
N THR A 46 -6.02 7.17 -8.66
CA THR A 46 -6.27 8.38 -7.85
C THR A 46 -6.29 8.05 -6.36
N ASP A 47 -6.22 9.05 -5.48
CA ASP A 47 -6.31 8.81 -4.02
C ASP A 47 -7.63 8.15 -3.61
N SER A 48 -8.72 8.51 -4.30
CA SER A 48 -10.04 7.91 -4.05
C SER A 48 -10.09 6.44 -4.47
N GLU A 49 -9.54 6.12 -5.64
CA GLU A 49 -9.42 4.73 -6.10
C GLU A 49 -8.52 3.91 -5.18
N LEU A 50 -7.39 4.48 -4.75
CA LEU A 50 -6.48 3.80 -3.83
C LEU A 50 -7.13 3.55 -2.46
N LYS A 51 -7.86 4.53 -1.92
CA LYS A 51 -8.61 4.36 -0.67
C LYS A 51 -9.65 3.25 -0.77
N ARG A 52 -10.35 3.17 -1.90
CA ARG A 52 -11.30 2.09 -2.19
C ARG A 52 -10.59 0.75 -2.35
N PHE A 53 -9.48 0.72 -3.08
CA PHE A 53 -8.67 -0.47 -3.31
C PHE A 53 -8.17 -1.05 -1.98
N LYS A 54 -7.59 -0.21 -1.10
CA LYS A 54 -7.18 -0.60 0.25
C LYS A 54 -8.34 -1.26 1.01
N GLY A 55 -9.54 -0.67 0.99
CA GLY A 55 -10.71 -1.21 1.69
C GLY A 55 -11.25 -2.51 1.09
N VAL A 56 -11.20 -2.68 -0.24
CA VAL A 56 -11.67 -3.90 -0.93
C VAL A 56 -10.77 -5.10 -0.63
N TYR A 57 -9.46 -4.88 -0.56
CA TYR A 57 -8.48 -5.93 -0.32
C TYR A 57 -8.05 -6.03 1.15
N GLU A 58 -8.75 -5.33 2.05
CA GLU A 58 -8.49 -5.28 3.49
C GLU A 58 -7.01 -5.01 3.82
N LEU A 59 -6.38 -4.16 3.01
CA LEU A 59 -4.98 -3.83 3.17
C LEU A 59 -4.81 -2.80 4.28
N LEU A 60 -3.68 -2.92 4.97
CA LEU A 60 -3.32 -2.12 6.12
C LEU A 60 -2.04 -1.34 5.82
N TYR A 61 -1.94 -0.15 6.39
CA TYR A 61 -0.65 0.53 6.50
C TYR A 61 0.24 -0.21 7.51
N GLU A 62 1.57 -0.01 7.41
CA GLU A 62 2.52 -0.53 8.39
C GLU A 62 2.14 -0.13 9.83
N GLU A 63 1.68 1.12 10.00
CA GLU A 63 1.19 1.65 11.28
C GLU A 63 -0.09 0.94 11.79
N GLU A 64 -0.99 0.53 10.87
CA GLU A 64 -2.24 -0.16 11.20
C GLU A 64 -2.04 -1.64 11.51
N LEU A 65 -0.98 -2.25 10.98
CA LEU A 65 -0.60 -3.63 11.25
C LEU A 65 -0.26 -3.88 12.72
N GLY A 66 -0.10 -2.82 13.52
CA GLY A 66 0.31 -2.98 14.89
C GLY A 66 1.71 -3.59 15.00
N LEU A 67 2.56 -3.45 13.97
CA LEU A 67 4.02 -3.51 14.08
C LEU A 67 4.53 -2.30 14.91
N GLN A 68 3.77 -1.87 15.91
CA GLN A 68 4.30 -1.18 17.05
C GLN A 68 5.31 -2.16 17.65
N ALA A 69 6.59 -1.80 17.56
CA ALA A 69 7.67 -2.46 18.24
C ALA A 69 7.20 -2.85 19.65
N THR A 70 7.13 -4.15 19.89
CA THR A 70 7.37 -4.75 21.20
C THR A 70 6.64 -4.06 22.37
N ILE A 71 5.32 -4.26 22.51
CA ILE A 71 4.67 -4.15 23.84
C ILE A 71 5.03 -5.40 24.70
N PHE A 72 6.30 -5.78 24.67
CA PHE A 72 6.96 -6.65 25.64
C PHE A 72 8.15 -5.92 26.29
N ASP A 73 8.10 -4.58 26.36
CA ASP A 73 8.73 -3.84 27.45
C ASP A 73 7.75 -3.88 28.64
N MET A 74 7.75 -5.00 29.36
CA MET A 74 7.09 -5.16 30.67
C MET A 74 8.08 -5.74 31.67
#